data_AF-A0A6G3WY85-F1
#
_entry.id   AF-A0A6G3WY85-F1
#
_cell.length_a   1.000
_cell.length_b   1.000
_cell.length_c   1.000
_cell.angle_alpha   90.00
_cell.angle_beta   90.00
_cell.angle_gamma   90.00
#
_symmetry.space_group_name_H-M   'P 1'
#
loop_
_entity.id
_entity.type
_entity.pdbx_description
1 polymer ?
#
loop_
_entity_poly.entity_id
_entity_poly.type
_entity_poly.pdbx_seq_one_letter_code
_entity_poly.pdbx_strand_id
1 'polypeptide(L)' 'YRAHQERHVGDRLRPGSAFPFIRRLLSLNDLGEVDDPLVEVIVLSRNDPDTGLRVMRSIESHGLPISRAVFT' A
#
# COMPACT_ATOMS: atom_id res chain seq x y z
N TYR A 1 4.47 -19.15 7.28
CA TYR A 1 4.13 -17.75 6.96
C TYR A 1 3.98 -17.55 5.44
N ARG A 2 5.02 -17.79 4.63
CA ARG A 2 5.00 -17.67 3.16
C ARG A 2 3.83 -18.36 2.47
N ALA A 3 3.70 -19.68 2.63
CA ALA A 3 2.59 -20.47 2.06
C ALA A 3 1.18 -20.06 2.54
N HIS A 4 1.07 -19.33 3.66
CA HIS A 4 -0.20 -18.72 4.05
C HIS A 4 -0.48 -17.48 3.18
N GLN A 5 0.49 -16.58 3.03
CA GLN A 5 0.33 -15.37 2.21
C GLN A 5 0.10 -15.69 0.73
N GLU A 6 0.79 -16.70 0.18
CA GLU A 6 0.56 -17.14 -1.21
C GLU A 6 -0.86 -17.65 -1.43
N ARG A 7 -1.39 -18.49 -0.53
CA ARG A 7 -2.77 -18.99 -0.64
C ARG A 7 -3.82 -17.89 -0.50
N HIS A 8 -3.52 -16.85 0.26
CA HIS A 8 -4.43 -15.73 0.55
C HIS A 8 -4.07 -14.48 -0.25
N VAL A 9 -3.30 -14.61 -1.34
CA VAL A 9 -2.82 -13.45 -2.12
C VAL A 9 -3.97 -12.66 -2.76
N GLY A 10 -5.10 -13.32 -3.03
CA GLY A 10 -6.33 -12.68 -3.49
C GLY A 10 -7.19 -12.10 -2.36
N ASP A 11 -6.90 -12.45 -1.11
CA ASP A 11 -7.71 -12.04 0.04
C ASP A 11 -7.24 -10.68 0.55
N ARG A 12 -8.05 -9.67 0.26
CA ARG A 12 -7.79 -8.29 0.68
C ARG A 12 -7.57 -8.18 2.19
N LEU A 13 -6.46 -7.56 2.57
CA LEU A 13 -6.20 -7.15 3.95
C LEU A 13 -7.15 -6.02 4.34
N ARG A 14 -7.75 -6.15 5.53
CA ARG A 14 -8.63 -5.12 6.08
C ARG A 14 -7.81 -3.87 6.48
N PRO A 15 -8.38 -2.67 6.36
CA PRO A 15 -7.77 -1.43 6.86
C PRO A 15 -7.31 -1.57 8.32
N GLY A 16 -6.05 -1.20 8.57
CA GLY A 16 -5.49 -1.12 9.92
C GLY A 16 -5.61 0.27 10.53
N SER A 17 -5.02 0.46 11.71
CA SER A 17 -5.06 1.73 12.46
C SER A 17 -4.46 2.92 11.70
N ALA A 18 -3.41 2.70 10.90
CA ALA A 18 -2.76 3.76 10.12
C ALA A 18 -3.53 4.16 8.84
N PHE A 19 -4.55 3.39 8.44
CA PHE A 19 -5.23 3.59 7.16
C PHE A 19 -5.93 4.96 7.04
N PRO A 20 -6.70 5.45 8.04
CA PRO A 20 -7.30 6.78 7.97
C PRO A 20 -6.26 7.91 7.88
N PHE A 21 -5.12 7.73 8.56
CA PHE A 21 -4.02 8.70 8.54
C PHE A 21 -3.39 8.78 7.14
N ILE A 22 -3.07 7.64 6.53
CA ILE A 22 -2.53 7.57 5.16
C ILE A 22 -3.49 8.21 4.16
N ARG A 23 -4.81 7.93 4.25
CA ARG A 23 -5.81 8.55 3.38
C ARG A 23 -5.84 10.06 3.51
N ARG A 24 -5.74 10.59 4.74
CA ARG A 24 -5.75 12.04 5.00
C ARG A 24 -4.48 12.73 4.50
N LEU A 25 -3.34 12.05 4.56
CA LEU A 25 -2.10 12.57 3.97
C LEU A 25 -2.20 12.60 2.44
N LEU A 26 -2.67 11.52 1.83
CA LEU A 26 -2.83 11.45 0.38
C LEU A 26 -3.86 12.44 -0.18
N SER A 27 -4.92 12.78 0.58
CA SER A 27 -5.86 13.83 0.15
C SER A 27 -5.24 15.23 0.10
N LEU A 28 -4.05 15.46 0.67
CA LEU A 28 -3.34 16.72 0.47
C LEU A 28 -2.90 16.90 -0.99
N ASN A 29 -2.77 15.82 -1.75
CA ASN A 29 -2.42 15.88 -3.17
C ASN A 29 -3.53 16.53 -4.02
N ASP A 30 -4.77 16.64 -3.51
CA ASP A 30 -5.84 17.42 -4.16
C ASP A 30 -5.51 18.91 -4.25
N LEU A 31 -4.52 19.39 -3.50
CA LEU A 31 -4.01 20.76 -3.51
C LEU A 31 -2.76 20.95 -4.40
N GLY A 32 -2.17 19.85 -4.90
CA GLY A 32 -0.97 19.86 -5.75
C GLY A 32 -1.31 19.81 -7.24
N GLU A 33 -0.28 19.85 -8.09
CA GLU A 33 -0.43 19.57 -9.51
C GLU A 33 -0.48 18.06 -9.76
N VAL A 34 -1.13 17.63 -10.85
CA VAL A 34 -1.33 16.20 -11.16
C VAL A 34 0.00 15.44 -11.27
N ASP A 35 1.03 16.10 -11.80
CA ASP A 35 2.36 15.51 -12.00
C ASP A 35 3.37 15.87 -10.87
N ASP A 36 2.93 16.62 -9.85
CA ASP A 36 3.77 17.04 -8.71
C ASP A 36 3.00 16.89 -7.37
N PRO A 37 2.83 15.65 -6.87
CA PRO A 37 2.11 15.39 -5.64
C PRO A 37 2.89 15.89 -4.42
N LEU A 38 2.18 16.57 -3.50
CA LEU A 38 2.74 17.08 -2.24
C LEU A 38 3.18 15.96 -1.28
N VAL A 39 2.59 14.78 -1.40
CA VAL A 39 2.78 13.64 -0.52
C VAL A 39 2.95 12.36 -1.34
N GLU A 40 4.09 11.68 -1.14
CA GLU A 40 4.32 10.31 -1.58
C GLU A 40 4.35 9.37 -0.36
N VAL A 41 3.67 8.23 -0.46
CA VAL A 41 3.69 7.17 0.56
C VAL A 41 4.37 5.95 -0.04
N ILE A 42 5.42 5.44 0.62
CA ILE A 42 6.20 4.28 0.18
C ILE A 42 6.06 3.16 1.22
N VAL A 43 5.86 1.92 0.77
CA VAL A 43 5.85 0.75 1.66
C VAL A 43 7.27 0.22 1.85
N LEU A 44 7.70 0.07 3.10
CA LEU A 44 8.95 -0.61 3.44
C LEU A 44 8.61 -1.90 4.20
N SER A 45 9.10 -3.04 3.72
CA SER A 45 8.86 -4.33 4.35
C SER A 45 10.14 -5.14 4.49
N ARG A 46 10.30 -5.78 5.66
CA ARG A 46 11.35 -6.78 5.90
C ARG A 46 10.96 -8.19 5.47
N ASN A 47 9.94 -8.30 4.63
CA ASN A 47 9.45 -9.57 4.14
C ASN A 47 9.80 -9.68 2.65
N ASP A 48 10.01 -10.91 2.22
CA ASP A 48 10.27 -11.26 0.83
C ASP A 48 9.18 -10.72 -0.13
N PRO A 49 9.55 -10.23 -1.34
CA PRO A 49 8.62 -9.72 -2.35
C PRO A 49 7.40 -10.60 -2.62
N ASP A 50 7.56 -11.93 -2.62
CA ASP A 50 6.46 -12.87 -2.87
C ASP A 50 5.36 -12.76 -1.81
N THR A 51 5.74 -12.49 -0.56
CA THR A 51 4.79 -12.24 0.52
C THR A 51 4.24 -10.81 0.51
N GLY A 52 4.93 -9.88 -0.16
CA GLY A 52 4.52 -8.51 -0.36
C GLY A 52 3.37 -8.34 -1.36
N LEU A 53 3.16 -9.29 -2.27
CA LEU A 53 2.10 -9.23 -3.28
C LEU A 53 0.70 -9.03 -2.71
N ARG A 54 0.39 -9.69 -1.59
CA ARG A 54 -0.92 -9.54 -0.93
C ARG A 54 -1.13 -8.12 -0.43
N VAL A 55 -0.07 -7.47 0.08
CA VAL A 55 -0.11 -6.08 0.53
C VAL A 55 -0.36 -5.16 -0.66
N MET A 56 0.38 -5.33 -1.76
CA MET A 56 0.21 -4.52 -2.97
C MET A 56 -1.19 -4.64 -3.57
N ARG A 57 -1.73 -5.86 -3.69
CA ARG A 57 -3.12 -6.07 -4.14
C ARG A 57 -4.14 -5.45 -3.19
N SER A 58 -3.88 -5.49 -1.89
CA SER A 58 -4.77 -4.86 -0.91
C SER A 58 -4.76 -3.34 -1.07
N ILE A 59 -3.59 -2.72 -1.26
CA ILE A 59 -3.43 -1.29 -1.54
C ILE A 59 -4.23 -0.87 -2.77
N GLU A 60 -4.07 -1.59 -3.88
CA GLU A 60 -4.79 -1.36 -5.13
C GLU A 60 -6.30 -1.48 -4.92
N SER A 61 -6.77 -2.55 -4.27
CA SER A 61 -8.19 -2.78 -3.99
C SER A 61 -8.83 -1.74 -3.04
N HIS A 62 -8.01 -0.99 -2.31
CA HIS A 62 -8.44 0.13 -1.46
C HIS A 62 -8.34 1.48 -2.17
N GLY A 63 -7.89 1.52 -3.42
CA GLY A 63 -7.77 2.74 -4.22
C GLY A 63 -6.70 3.70 -3.72
N LEU A 64 -5.66 3.20 -3.04
CA LEU A 64 -4.55 4.04 -2.59
C LEU A 64 -3.53 4.18 -3.73
N PRO A 65 -3.15 5.40 -4.15
CA PRO A 65 -2.16 5.65 -5.20
C PRO A 65 -0.73 5.41 -4.70
N ILE A 66 -0.46 4.22 -4.17
CA ILE A 66 0.85 3.79 -3.66
C ILE A 66 1.44 2.81 -4.67
N SER A 67 2.39 3.28 -5.47
CA SER A 67 3.01 2.50 -6.55
C SER A 67 4.38 1.95 -6.18
N ARG A 68 5.04 2.50 -5.15
CA ARG A 68 6.40 2.12 -4.74
C ARG A 68 6.41 1.33 -3.44
N ALA A 69 7.13 0.22 -3.46
CA ALA A 69 7.41 -0.59 -2.30
C ALA A 69 8.84 -1.11 -2.34
N VAL A 70 9.49 -1.17 -1.18
CA VAL A 70 10.81 -1.76 -0.99
C VAL A 70 10.66 -2.95 -0.06
N PHE A 71 11.15 -4.10 -0.53
CA PHE A 71 11.17 -5.36 0.19
C PHE A 71 12.64 -5.74 0.43
N THR A 72 12.96 -6.19 1.64
CA THR A 72 14.30 -6.66 2.02
C THR A 72 14.26 -8.09 2.48
#